data_AF-A0A2W7AS82-F1
#
_entry.id   AF-A0A2W7AS82-F1
#
_cell.length_a   1.000
_cell.length_b   1.000
_cell.length_c   1.000
_cell.angle_alpha   90.00
_cell.angle_beta   90.00
_cell.angle_gamma   90.00
#
_symmetry.space_group_name_H-M   'P 1'
#
loop_
_entity.id
_entity.type
_entity.pdbx_description
1 polymer ?
#
loop_
_entity_poly.entity_id
_entity_poly.type
_entity_poly.pdbx_seq_one_letter_code
_entity_poly.pdbx_strand_id
1 'polypeptide(L)'
;MKLEIKSGVPLKFVKQPISWFKAFWKFSRPHTIIGTSLSVLALYLIAIAESGQSLFPSSSFFSPFSFLLPALLACLSGNVYIVGLNQLEDVDIDRINKPGLPLASGEFSRQQGVVIVVVMGILAIAIAALQSPYLLAMVSISLLIGTAYSLPPIRLKRFPFWASLCIFTVRGIIVNLGLFLHFQSQLATRHISYGDATRIPFVIPPSVWALTAFVVVFTFAIAIFKDVPDMEGDRQYNISTFTLKLGQKKVFYIACWVITASYVGMILAGFARLPGVNNPFLISTHLALLGILWLRSFQVDLGDKVSTSHFYQFIWKLFFLEYLLFPIACLIAPIAL
;
A
#
# COMPACT_ATOMS: atom_id res chain seq x y z
N MET A 1 -33.82 -2.51 13.99
CA MET A 1 -33.06 -2.26 15.23
C MET A 1 -32.03 -1.18 14.94
N LYS A 2 -32.38 0.10 15.19
CA LYS A 2 -31.47 1.24 15.02
C LYS A 2 -30.43 1.15 16.13
N LEU A 3 -29.18 0.89 15.78
CA LEU A 3 -28.05 0.99 16.71
C LEU A 3 -27.84 2.47 17.03
N GLU A 4 -28.37 2.91 18.17
CA GLU A 4 -27.96 4.15 18.80
C GLU A 4 -26.44 4.18 18.89
N ILE A 5 -25.86 5.28 18.41
CA ILE A 5 -24.47 5.62 18.63
C ILE A 5 -24.30 5.75 20.14
N LYS A 6 -23.88 4.68 20.82
CA LYS A 6 -23.39 4.78 22.19
C LYS A 6 -22.20 5.72 22.12
N SER A 7 -22.39 6.95 22.61
CA SER A 7 -21.36 7.85 23.10
C SER A 7 -20.67 7.20 24.30
N GLY A 8 -20.05 6.04 24.08
CA GLY A 8 -19.39 5.23 25.07
C GLY A 8 -18.09 5.88 25.48
N VAL A 9 -17.75 5.74 26.76
CA VAL A 9 -16.42 6.09 27.27
C VAL A 9 -15.35 5.44 26.38
N PRO A 10 -14.34 6.19 25.90
CA PRO A 10 -13.29 5.63 25.05
C PRO A 10 -12.63 4.40 25.66
N LEU A 11 -12.26 3.43 24.81
CA LEU A 11 -11.65 2.18 25.23
C LEU A 11 -10.34 2.46 25.98
N LYS A 12 -10.19 1.88 27.17
CA LYS A 12 -8.93 1.94 27.93
C LYS A 12 -8.18 0.61 27.79
N PHE A 13 -6.96 0.65 27.29
CA PHE A 13 -6.12 -0.53 27.08
C PHE A 13 -6.05 -1.44 28.30
N VAL A 14 -5.79 -0.87 29.48
CA VAL A 14 -5.67 -1.61 30.77
C VAL A 14 -6.96 -2.34 31.15
N LYS A 15 -8.14 -1.79 30.79
CA LYS A 15 -9.43 -2.38 31.16
C LYS A 15 -9.98 -3.34 30.10
N GLN A 16 -9.68 -3.08 28.82
CA GLN A 16 -10.31 -3.76 27.69
C GLN A 16 -9.30 -4.04 26.56
N PRO A 17 -8.24 -4.82 26.81
CA PRO A 17 -7.13 -4.98 25.88
C PRO A 17 -7.56 -5.60 24.54
N ILE A 18 -8.43 -6.62 24.56
CA ILE A 18 -8.89 -7.31 23.34
C ILE A 18 -9.70 -6.35 22.45
N SER A 19 -10.65 -5.61 23.03
CA SER A 19 -11.43 -4.62 22.28
C SER A 19 -10.56 -3.48 21.78
N TRP A 20 -9.57 -3.06 22.58
CA TRP A 20 -8.62 -2.03 22.19
C TRP A 20 -7.78 -2.47 20.97
N PHE A 21 -7.27 -3.71 20.95
CA PHE A 21 -6.55 -4.23 19.78
C PHE A 21 -7.44 -4.38 18.55
N LYS A 22 -8.71 -4.77 18.71
CA LYS A 22 -9.67 -4.78 17.60
C LYS A 22 -9.92 -3.37 17.05
N ALA A 23 -10.03 -2.38 17.93
CA ALA A 23 -10.13 -0.98 17.52
C ALA A 23 -8.84 -0.53 16.83
N PHE A 24 -7.66 -0.85 17.37
CA PHE A 24 -6.38 -0.55 16.74
C PHE A 24 -6.25 -1.18 15.35
N TRP A 25 -6.67 -2.43 15.16
CA TRP A 25 -6.71 -3.07 13.83
C TRP A 25 -7.58 -2.30 12.83
N LYS A 26 -8.76 -1.82 13.26
CA LYS A 26 -9.63 -0.96 12.44
C LYS A 26 -8.98 0.40 12.15
N PHE A 27 -8.36 1.02 13.16
CA PHE A 27 -7.63 2.28 13.06
C PHE A 27 -6.51 2.19 12.02
N SER A 28 -5.78 1.09 12.01
CA SER A 28 -4.66 0.83 11.10
C SER A 28 -5.07 0.55 9.65
N ARG A 29 -6.39 0.45 9.35
CA ARG A 29 -6.94 0.09 8.04
C ARG A 29 -6.42 -1.27 7.54
N PRO A 30 -7.11 -2.39 7.82
CA PRO A 30 -6.62 -3.75 7.54
C PRO A 30 -6.10 -3.99 6.12
N HIS A 31 -6.80 -3.46 5.11
CA HIS A 31 -6.41 -3.62 3.71
C HIS A 31 -5.09 -2.91 3.38
N THR A 32 -4.80 -1.75 3.98
CA THR A 32 -3.52 -1.07 3.74
C THR A 32 -2.38 -1.77 4.46
N ILE A 33 -2.63 -2.35 5.64
CA ILE A 33 -1.65 -3.16 6.39
C ILE A 33 -1.26 -4.38 5.58
N ILE A 34 -2.24 -5.15 5.09
CA ILE A 34 -1.99 -6.33 4.24
C ILE A 34 -1.19 -5.92 3.00
N GLY A 35 -1.62 -4.85 2.30
CA GLY A 35 -0.91 -4.36 1.12
C GLY A 35 0.53 -3.93 1.41
N THR A 36 0.77 -3.27 2.55
CA THR A 36 2.14 -2.90 2.96
C THR A 36 2.99 -4.12 3.28
N SER A 37 2.48 -5.07 4.06
CA SER A 37 3.21 -6.31 4.37
C SER A 37 3.58 -7.09 3.11
N LEU A 38 2.63 -7.23 2.18
CA LEU A 38 2.88 -7.91 0.90
C LEU A 38 3.90 -7.16 0.04
N SER A 39 3.85 -5.82 -0.03
CA SER A 39 4.85 -5.05 -0.79
C SER A 39 6.27 -5.19 -0.23
N VAL A 40 6.41 -5.19 1.10
CA VAL A 40 7.70 -5.40 1.78
C VAL A 40 8.24 -6.78 1.46
N LEU A 41 7.40 -7.82 1.61
CA LEU A 41 7.79 -9.19 1.29
C LEU A 41 8.13 -9.35 -0.19
N ALA A 42 7.30 -8.80 -1.10
CA ALA A 42 7.50 -8.92 -2.54
C ALA A 42 8.85 -8.36 -2.97
N LEU A 43 9.19 -7.15 -2.53
CA LEU A 43 10.42 -6.50 -2.98
C LEU A 43 11.67 -7.11 -2.35
N TYR A 44 11.52 -7.66 -1.15
CA TYR A 44 12.55 -8.49 -0.55
C TYR A 44 12.79 -9.77 -1.38
N LEU A 45 11.73 -10.48 -1.78
CA LEU A 45 11.84 -11.69 -2.61
C LEU A 45 12.42 -11.40 -3.99
N ILE A 46 12.04 -10.27 -4.61
CA ILE A 46 12.62 -9.83 -5.89
C ILE A 46 14.11 -9.50 -5.71
N ALA A 47 14.49 -8.78 -4.65
CA ALA A 47 15.89 -8.50 -4.37
C ALA A 47 16.72 -9.79 -4.16
N ILE A 48 16.15 -10.81 -3.52
CA ILE A 48 16.79 -12.14 -3.42
C ILE A 48 16.94 -12.78 -4.80
N ALA A 49 15.87 -12.84 -5.60
CA ALA A 49 15.90 -13.43 -6.94
C ALA A 49 16.98 -12.78 -7.82
N GLU A 50 17.09 -11.46 -7.79
CA GLU A 50 18.08 -10.68 -8.55
C GLU A 50 19.51 -10.86 -8.01
N SER A 51 19.67 -11.10 -6.70
CA SER A 51 20.99 -11.32 -6.09
C SER A 51 21.56 -12.73 -6.33
N GLY A 52 20.72 -13.69 -6.76
CA GLY A 52 21.09 -15.10 -6.87
C GLY A 52 21.38 -15.80 -5.53
N GLN A 53 21.12 -15.14 -4.39
CA GLN A 53 21.31 -15.73 -3.06
C GLN A 53 20.20 -16.73 -2.72
N SER A 54 20.54 -17.74 -1.90
CA SER A 54 19.53 -18.64 -1.33
C SER A 54 18.59 -17.90 -0.37
N LEU A 55 17.30 -18.22 -0.41
CA LEU A 55 16.30 -17.77 0.55
C LEU A 55 16.66 -18.14 2.00
N PHE A 56 17.38 -19.26 2.18
CA PHE A 56 17.79 -19.79 3.48
C PHE A 56 19.30 -20.07 3.48
N PRO A 57 20.15 -19.06 3.74
CA PRO A 57 21.59 -19.27 3.83
C PRO A 57 21.93 -20.07 5.09
N SER A 58 22.83 -21.04 4.95
CA SER A 58 23.18 -22.03 5.98
C SER A 58 24.01 -21.47 7.16
N SER A 59 24.44 -20.20 7.11
CA SER A 59 25.25 -19.55 8.14
C SER A 59 24.43 -18.62 9.04
N SER A 60 24.20 -19.08 10.27
CA SER A 60 23.14 -18.67 11.20
C SER A 60 23.34 -17.38 11.99
N PHE A 61 24.31 -16.50 11.65
CA PHE A 61 24.56 -15.30 12.46
C PHE A 61 23.78 -14.06 11.99
N PHE A 62 23.39 -13.98 10.71
CA PHE A 62 22.58 -12.89 10.17
C PHE A 62 21.60 -13.42 9.13
N SER A 63 20.52 -14.01 9.61
CA SER A 63 19.40 -14.48 8.80
C SER A 63 18.89 -13.35 7.89
N PRO A 64 18.55 -13.57 6.61
CA PRO A 64 17.94 -12.56 5.72
C PRO A 64 16.71 -11.84 6.32
N PHE A 65 16.08 -12.45 7.32
CA PHE A 65 15.05 -11.87 8.17
C PHE A 65 15.51 -10.67 9.02
N SER A 66 16.81 -10.46 9.22
CA SER A 66 17.39 -9.39 10.05
C SER A 66 17.08 -7.98 9.51
N PHE A 67 16.83 -7.85 8.21
CA PHE A 67 16.47 -6.57 7.57
C PHE A 67 15.00 -6.54 7.15
N LEU A 68 14.41 -7.69 6.84
CA LEU A 68 12.99 -7.80 6.51
C LEU A 68 12.07 -7.35 7.66
N LEU A 69 12.32 -7.85 8.88
CA LEU A 69 11.45 -7.54 10.02
C LEU A 69 11.53 -6.07 10.42
N PRO A 70 12.70 -5.43 10.57
CA PRO A 70 12.77 -3.99 10.82
C PRO A 70 12.15 -3.16 9.70
N ALA A 71 12.38 -3.51 8.42
CA ALA A 71 11.74 -2.81 7.30
C ALA A 71 10.21 -2.92 7.35
N LEU A 72 9.68 -4.10 7.68
CA LEU A 72 8.25 -4.31 7.88
C LEU A 72 7.72 -3.44 9.02
N LEU A 73 8.37 -3.45 10.19
CA LEU A 73 7.96 -2.65 11.34
C LEU A 73 7.99 -1.15 11.04
N ALA A 74 9.01 -0.66 10.33
CA ALA A 74 9.09 0.74 9.91
C ALA A 74 7.92 1.10 8.97
N CYS A 75 7.66 0.26 7.96
CA CYS A 75 6.59 0.51 6.98
C CYS A 75 5.19 0.40 7.60
N LEU A 76 4.97 -0.56 8.51
CA LEU A 76 3.70 -0.69 9.23
C LEU A 76 3.46 0.51 10.16
N SER A 77 4.49 0.94 10.89
CA SER A 77 4.39 2.14 11.74
C SER A 77 4.09 3.38 10.89
N GLY A 78 4.76 3.54 9.75
CA GLY A 78 4.48 4.62 8.81
C GLY A 78 3.07 4.56 8.20
N ASN A 79 2.56 3.37 7.90
CA ASN A 79 1.19 3.18 7.44
C ASN A 79 0.18 3.66 8.50
N VAL A 80 0.34 3.21 9.75
CA VAL A 80 -0.51 3.62 10.88
C VAL A 80 -0.46 5.13 11.10
N TYR A 81 0.72 5.75 11.00
CA TYR A 81 0.87 7.20 11.03
C TYR A 81 0.00 7.88 9.96
N ILE A 82 0.15 7.49 8.69
CA ILE A 82 -0.52 8.15 7.56
C ILE A 82 -2.04 7.98 7.65
N VAL A 83 -2.54 6.76 7.85
CA VAL A 83 -3.99 6.50 7.91
C VAL A 83 -4.61 7.02 9.21
N GLY A 84 -3.84 7.07 10.29
CA GLY A 84 -4.28 7.60 11.58
C GLY A 84 -4.37 9.12 11.57
N LEU A 85 -3.38 9.80 10.98
CA LEU A 85 -3.40 11.25 10.80
C LEU A 85 -4.57 11.67 9.91
N ASN A 86 -4.84 10.92 8.84
CA ASN A 86 -6.00 11.16 8.01
C ASN A 86 -7.32 11.04 8.81
N GLN A 87 -7.48 10.02 9.64
CA GLN A 87 -8.67 9.87 10.48
C GLN A 87 -8.82 10.97 11.53
N LEU A 88 -7.73 11.48 12.11
CA LEU A 88 -7.76 12.59 13.08
C LEU A 88 -8.37 13.87 12.49
N GLU A 89 -8.10 14.13 11.21
CA GLU A 89 -8.56 15.32 10.50
C GLU A 89 -9.92 15.15 9.81
N ASP A 90 -10.36 13.91 9.65
CA ASP A 90 -11.58 13.53 8.93
C ASP A 90 -12.66 12.92 9.84
N VAL A 91 -12.57 13.06 11.17
CA VAL A 91 -13.52 12.44 12.13
C VAL A 91 -14.98 12.68 11.72
N ASP A 92 -15.32 13.93 11.40
CA ASP A 92 -16.70 14.29 11.05
C ASP A 92 -17.14 13.76 9.68
N ILE A 93 -16.22 13.69 8.71
CA ILE A 93 -16.46 13.08 7.39
C ILE A 93 -16.65 11.57 7.55
N ASP A 94 -15.78 10.93 8.32
CA ASP A 94 -15.79 9.49 8.55
C ASP A 94 -17.01 9.06 9.39
N ARG A 95 -17.65 9.93 10.17
CA ARG A 95 -18.96 9.63 10.79
C ARG A 95 -20.05 9.33 9.76
N ILE A 96 -19.97 9.91 8.57
CA ILE A 96 -20.90 9.65 7.46
C ILE A 96 -20.39 8.50 6.61
N ASN A 97 -19.13 8.59 6.17
CA ASN A 97 -18.59 7.65 5.18
C ASN A 97 -18.27 6.29 5.79
N LYS A 98 -17.71 6.28 7.01
CA LYS A 98 -17.07 5.12 7.64
C LYS A 98 -17.33 5.09 9.17
N PRO A 99 -18.60 5.03 9.61
CA PRO A 99 -18.97 5.20 11.02
C PRO A 99 -18.37 4.16 11.97
N GLY A 100 -17.92 3.01 11.46
CA GLY A 100 -17.27 1.96 12.25
C GLY A 100 -15.79 2.21 12.58
N LEU A 101 -15.18 3.30 12.10
CA LEU A 101 -13.79 3.63 12.41
C LEU A 101 -13.63 4.14 13.84
N PRO A 102 -12.53 3.80 14.54
CA PRO A 102 -12.43 4.02 15.99
C PRO A 102 -12.59 5.46 16.45
N LEU A 103 -12.11 6.45 15.68
CA LEU A 103 -12.28 7.86 16.02
C LEU A 103 -13.70 8.37 15.70
N ALA A 104 -14.30 7.90 14.60
CA ALA A 104 -15.66 8.26 14.21
C ALA A 104 -16.71 7.64 15.14
N SER A 105 -16.49 6.39 15.56
CA SER A 105 -17.36 5.62 16.45
C SER A 105 -17.23 6.01 17.93
N GLY A 106 -16.16 6.71 18.30
CA GLY A 106 -15.85 7.07 19.70
C GLY A 106 -15.12 5.98 20.49
N GLU A 107 -14.75 4.85 19.87
CA GLU A 107 -13.93 3.81 20.51
C GLU A 107 -12.56 4.34 20.95
N PHE A 108 -11.99 5.27 20.17
CA PHE A 108 -10.80 6.03 20.55
C PHE A 108 -11.13 7.52 20.69
N SER A 109 -10.58 8.16 21.72
CA SER A 109 -10.60 9.61 21.84
C SER A 109 -9.61 10.25 20.86
N ARG A 110 -9.81 11.54 20.55
CA ARG A 110 -8.86 12.30 19.73
C ARG A 110 -7.45 12.28 20.32
N GLN A 111 -7.33 12.39 21.65
CA GLN A 111 -6.03 12.32 22.33
C GLN A 111 -5.36 10.95 22.14
N GLN A 112 -6.10 9.85 22.23
CA GLN A 112 -5.56 8.51 21.96
C GLN A 112 -5.08 8.39 20.51
N GLY A 113 -5.86 8.90 19.55
CA GLY A 113 -5.47 8.93 18.14
C GLY A 113 -4.17 9.72 17.92
N VAL A 114 -4.03 10.91 18.53
CA VAL A 114 -2.81 11.72 18.45
C VAL A 114 -1.60 10.97 19.01
N VAL A 115 -1.73 10.36 20.19
CA VAL A 115 -0.65 9.58 20.80
C VAL A 115 -0.22 8.43 19.89
N ILE A 116 -1.18 7.66 19.35
CA ILE A 116 -0.88 6.56 18.43
C ILE A 116 -0.12 7.08 17.20
N VAL A 117 -0.62 8.13 16.56
CA VAL A 117 0.01 8.71 15.35
C VAL A 117 1.43 9.18 15.66
N VAL A 118 1.64 9.97 16.72
CA VAL A 118 2.97 10.48 17.07
C VAL A 118 3.95 9.34 17.37
N VAL A 119 3.55 8.37 18.19
CA VAL A 119 4.41 7.24 18.55
C VAL A 119 4.77 6.40 17.33
N MET A 120 3.80 6.11 16.45
CA MET A 120 4.04 5.34 15.22
C MET A 120 4.92 6.10 14.22
N GLY A 121 4.78 7.43 14.13
CA GLY A 121 5.66 8.27 13.30
C GLY A 121 7.11 8.26 13.78
N ILE A 122 7.32 8.42 15.09
CA ILE A 122 8.66 8.35 15.71
C ILE A 122 9.26 6.95 15.49
N LEU A 123 8.50 5.90 15.74
CA LEU A 123 8.94 4.52 15.58
C LEU A 123 9.34 4.22 14.12
N ALA A 124 8.54 4.69 13.15
CA ALA A 124 8.83 4.50 11.73
C ALA A 124 10.19 5.11 11.35
N ILE A 125 10.44 6.36 11.75
CA ILE A 125 11.69 7.08 11.46
C ILE A 125 12.87 6.48 12.20
N ALA A 126 12.72 6.17 13.50
CA ALA A 126 13.78 5.60 14.32
C ALA A 126 14.25 4.25 13.78
N ILE A 127 13.32 3.35 13.45
CA ILE A 127 13.67 2.05 12.86
C ILE A 127 14.32 2.25 11.49
N ALA A 128 13.75 3.10 10.64
CA ALA A 128 14.28 3.33 9.29
C ALA A 128 15.71 3.91 9.31
N ALA A 129 15.99 4.84 10.23
CA ALA A 129 17.30 5.46 10.41
C ALA A 129 18.39 4.46 10.84
N LEU A 130 18.03 3.45 11.63
CA LEU A 130 18.93 2.39 12.07
C LEU A 130 19.21 1.32 11.00
N GLN A 131 18.47 1.33 9.89
CA GLN A 131 18.55 0.30 8.86
C GLN A 131 19.38 0.75 7.64
N SER A 132 18.94 1.79 6.93
CA SER A 132 19.65 2.26 5.74
C SER A 132 19.20 3.66 5.32
N PRO A 133 20.03 4.45 4.61
CA PRO A 133 19.61 5.73 4.06
C PRO A 133 18.43 5.60 3.08
N TYR A 134 18.33 4.51 2.32
CA TYR A 134 17.22 4.27 1.39
C TYR A 134 15.88 4.10 2.12
N LEU A 135 15.85 3.27 3.16
CA LEU A 135 14.64 3.08 3.98
C LEU A 135 14.27 4.37 4.71
N LEU A 136 15.25 5.08 5.28
CA LEU A 136 15.02 6.36 5.95
C LEU A 136 14.43 7.40 5.00
N ALA A 137 15.01 7.57 3.81
CA ALA A 137 14.51 8.50 2.80
C ALA A 137 13.08 8.13 2.37
N MET A 138 12.85 6.85 2.05
CA MET A 138 11.53 6.36 1.64
C MET A 138 10.45 6.60 2.71
N VAL A 139 10.72 6.23 3.97
CA VAL A 139 9.78 6.44 5.08
C VAL A 139 9.56 7.93 5.32
N SER A 140 10.63 8.73 5.38
CA SER A 140 10.54 10.17 5.64
C SER A 140 9.72 10.90 4.58
N ILE A 141 10.00 10.66 3.29
CA ILE A 141 9.25 11.27 2.18
C ILE A 141 7.79 10.80 2.22
N SER A 142 7.54 9.52 2.49
CA SER A 142 6.17 8.99 2.61
C SER A 142 5.38 9.67 3.73
N LEU A 143 6.00 9.87 4.90
CA LEU A 143 5.35 10.57 6.01
C LEU A 143 5.11 12.04 5.68
N LEU A 144 6.09 12.73 5.07
CA LEU A 144 5.95 14.13 4.66
C LEU A 144 4.78 14.32 3.69
N ILE A 145 4.65 13.45 2.67
CA ILE A 145 3.54 13.49 1.72
C ILE A 145 2.22 13.15 2.42
N GLY A 146 2.19 12.15 3.30
CA GLY A 146 0.99 11.80 4.09
C GLY A 146 0.51 12.93 5.01
N THR A 147 1.45 13.69 5.57
CA THR A 147 1.21 14.89 6.38
C THR A 147 0.64 16.02 5.52
N ALA A 148 1.29 16.35 4.40
CA ALA A 148 0.81 17.36 3.45
C ALA A 148 -0.58 17.00 2.86
N TYR A 149 -0.85 15.70 2.70
CA TYR A 149 -2.16 15.21 2.27
C TYR A 149 -3.26 15.52 3.29
N SER A 150 -2.98 15.40 4.60
CA SER A 150 -4.01 15.41 5.65
C SER A 150 -4.14 16.75 6.39
N LEU A 151 -3.04 17.41 6.75
CA LEU A 151 -3.04 18.54 7.68
C LEU A 151 -3.21 19.91 7.00
N PRO A 152 -3.96 20.85 7.61
CA PRO A 152 -3.95 22.25 7.19
C PRO A 152 -2.60 22.93 7.49
N PRO A 153 -2.22 23.98 6.74
CA PRO A 153 -2.99 24.65 5.67
C PRO A 153 -2.96 23.94 4.31
N ILE A 154 -2.07 22.95 4.11
CA ILE A 154 -1.83 22.33 2.80
C ILE A 154 -2.99 21.42 2.38
N ARG A 155 -3.34 20.44 3.23
CA ARG A 155 -4.44 19.45 3.09
C ARG A 155 -4.76 19.08 1.63
N LEU A 156 -3.79 18.50 0.93
CA LEU A 156 -3.88 18.20 -0.51
C LEU A 156 -5.08 17.32 -0.89
N LYS A 157 -5.61 16.52 0.06
CA LYS A 157 -6.79 15.68 -0.16
C LYS A 157 -8.04 16.44 -0.64
N ARG A 158 -8.09 17.75 -0.45
CA ARG A 158 -9.20 18.62 -0.92
C ARG A 158 -9.28 18.70 -2.44
N PHE A 159 -8.18 18.41 -3.14
CA PHE A 159 -8.08 18.51 -4.58
C PHE A 159 -7.87 17.12 -5.21
N PRO A 160 -8.69 16.72 -6.20
CA PRO A 160 -8.72 15.33 -6.67
C PRO A 160 -7.42 14.91 -7.37
N PHE A 161 -6.81 15.84 -8.11
CA PHE A 161 -5.52 15.64 -8.77
C PHE A 161 -4.40 15.37 -7.74
N TRP A 162 -4.23 16.28 -6.78
CA TRP A 162 -3.20 16.17 -5.75
C TRP A 162 -3.44 14.96 -4.83
N ALA A 163 -4.69 14.66 -4.50
CA ALA A 163 -5.04 13.47 -3.73
C ALA A 163 -4.57 12.18 -4.42
N SER A 164 -4.84 12.07 -5.73
CA SER A 164 -4.42 10.91 -6.51
C SER A 164 -2.89 10.84 -6.63
N LEU A 165 -2.24 11.98 -6.93
CA LEU A 165 -0.79 12.10 -7.06
C LEU A 165 -0.07 11.63 -5.79
N CYS A 166 -0.51 12.06 -4.61
CA CYS A 166 0.07 11.60 -3.34
C CYS A 166 0.00 10.07 -3.19
N ILE A 167 -1.15 9.47 -3.52
CA ILE A 167 -1.39 8.03 -3.30
C ILE A 167 -0.52 7.18 -4.22
N PHE A 168 -0.56 7.42 -5.54
CA PHE A 168 0.22 6.60 -6.46
C PHE A 168 1.71 6.91 -6.42
N THR A 169 2.11 8.14 -6.04
CA THR A 169 3.54 8.46 -5.91
C THR A 169 4.14 7.75 -4.69
N VAL A 170 3.48 7.82 -3.53
CA VAL A 170 3.96 7.16 -2.32
C VAL A 170 3.97 5.64 -2.51
N ARG A 171 2.83 5.06 -2.90
CA ARG A 171 2.70 3.60 -2.98
C ARG A 171 3.34 3.00 -4.23
N GLY A 172 3.20 3.66 -5.38
CA GLY A 172 3.69 3.16 -6.66
C GLY A 172 5.17 3.38 -6.89
N ILE A 173 5.70 4.54 -6.51
CA ILE A 173 7.10 4.92 -6.82
C ILE A 173 7.97 4.81 -5.57
N ILE A 174 7.68 5.62 -4.54
CA ILE A 174 8.58 5.80 -3.39
C ILE A 174 8.77 4.49 -2.62
N VAL A 175 7.67 3.83 -2.25
CA VAL A 175 7.71 2.56 -1.49
C VAL A 175 8.37 1.47 -2.31
N ASN A 176 8.00 1.30 -3.58
CA ASN A 176 8.55 0.22 -4.41
C ASN A 176 10.06 0.41 -4.63
N LEU A 177 10.49 1.56 -5.17
CA LEU A 177 11.90 1.78 -5.46
C LEU A 177 12.72 1.83 -4.16
N GLY A 178 12.20 2.46 -3.11
CA GLY A 178 12.89 2.58 -1.83
C GLY A 178 13.11 1.25 -1.11
N LEU A 179 12.11 0.35 -1.12
CA LEU A 179 12.23 -0.98 -0.51
C LEU A 179 13.22 -1.84 -1.29
N PHE A 180 13.15 -1.83 -2.63
CA PHE A 180 14.10 -2.58 -3.45
C PHE A 180 15.54 -2.11 -3.20
N LEU A 181 15.79 -0.81 -3.24
CA LEU A 181 17.12 -0.24 -2.96
C LEU A 181 17.59 -0.56 -1.54
N HIS A 182 16.70 -0.51 -0.55
CA HIS A 182 17.01 -0.93 0.81
C HIS A 182 17.50 -2.38 0.84
N PHE A 183 16.73 -3.33 0.32
CA PHE A 183 17.10 -4.74 0.36
C PHE A 183 18.34 -5.04 -0.48
N GLN A 184 18.44 -4.47 -1.68
CA GLN A 184 19.62 -4.60 -2.53
C GLN A 184 20.89 -4.10 -1.82
N SER A 185 20.81 -2.97 -1.10
CA SER A 185 21.96 -2.43 -0.35
C SER A 185 22.41 -3.33 0.80
N GLN A 186 21.45 -3.94 1.50
CA GLN A 186 21.74 -4.86 2.60
C GLN A 186 22.32 -6.19 2.10
N LEU A 187 21.81 -6.70 0.97
CA LEU A 187 22.31 -7.93 0.34
C LEU A 187 23.70 -7.71 -0.30
N ALA A 188 23.94 -6.56 -0.92
CA ALA A 188 25.24 -6.21 -1.52
C ALA A 188 26.36 -6.07 -0.47
N THR A 189 26.06 -5.47 0.69
CA THR A 189 27.02 -5.35 1.81
C THR A 189 27.51 -6.71 2.31
N ARG A 190 26.78 -7.82 2.05
CA ARG A 190 27.21 -9.19 2.40
C ARG A 190 28.25 -9.78 1.43
N HIS A 191 28.37 -9.24 0.21
CA HIS A 191 29.33 -9.72 -0.79
C HIS A 191 30.68 -8.99 -0.74
N ILE A 192 30.79 -7.90 0.03
CA ILE A 192 32.05 -7.18 0.17
C ILE A 192 32.94 -7.95 1.14
N SER A 193 33.74 -8.87 0.60
CA SER A 193 35.00 -9.26 1.23
C SER A 193 35.83 -7.99 1.48
N TYR A 194 36.38 -7.88 2.68
CA TYR A 194 37.23 -6.79 3.14
C TYR A 194 38.38 -6.55 2.13
N GLY A 195 38.21 -5.60 1.20
CA GLY A 195 39.25 -5.27 0.22
C GLY A 195 38.78 -4.74 -1.14
N ASP A 196 37.57 -5.06 -1.61
CA ASP A 196 37.11 -4.64 -2.94
C ASP A 196 35.94 -3.65 -2.84
N ALA A 197 36.26 -2.37 -2.67
CA ALA A 197 35.30 -1.27 -2.59
C ALA A 197 34.80 -0.83 -3.98
N THR A 198 34.65 -1.76 -4.93
CA THR A 198 33.91 -1.47 -6.16
C THR A 198 32.43 -1.32 -5.80
N ARG A 199 31.97 -0.07 -5.73
CA ARG A 199 30.55 0.29 -5.65
C ARG A 199 29.83 -0.39 -6.83
N ILE A 200 29.21 -1.54 -6.60
CA ILE A 200 28.32 -2.15 -7.60
C ILE A 200 27.27 -1.08 -7.93
N PRO A 201 27.14 -0.63 -9.18
CA PRO A 201 26.14 0.37 -9.52
C PRO A 201 24.76 -0.19 -9.17
N PHE A 202 24.02 0.53 -8.32
CA PHE A 202 22.64 0.21 -7.97
C PHE A 202 21.75 0.41 -9.21
N VAL A 203 21.72 -0.60 -10.07
CA VAL A 203 20.84 -0.62 -11.25
C VAL A 203 19.54 -1.28 -10.83
N ILE A 204 18.44 -0.58 -11.04
CA ILE A 204 17.09 -1.10 -10.82
C ILE A 204 16.75 -2.00 -12.01
N PRO A 205 16.49 -3.31 -11.80
CA PRO A 205 16.28 -4.25 -12.88
C PRO A 205 14.94 -3.99 -13.60
N PRO A 206 14.80 -4.44 -14.86
CA PRO A 206 13.56 -4.29 -15.63
C PRO A 206 12.32 -4.83 -14.91
N SER A 207 12.48 -5.92 -14.13
CA SER A 207 11.42 -6.53 -13.31
C SER A 207 10.83 -5.54 -12.30
N VAL A 208 11.67 -4.78 -11.58
CA VAL A 208 11.25 -3.79 -10.60
C VAL A 208 10.61 -2.56 -11.27
N TRP A 209 11.12 -2.15 -12.43
CA TRP A 209 10.49 -1.09 -13.22
C TRP A 209 9.11 -1.49 -13.73
N ALA A 210 8.94 -2.72 -14.20
CA ALA A 210 7.65 -3.25 -14.64
C ALA A 210 6.63 -3.28 -13.49
N LEU A 211 7.03 -3.80 -12.32
CA LEU A 211 6.18 -3.79 -11.12
C LEU A 211 5.84 -2.36 -10.68
N THR A 212 6.81 -1.45 -10.72
CA THR A 212 6.61 -0.03 -10.39
C THR A 212 5.59 0.63 -11.30
N ALA A 213 5.72 0.44 -12.62
CA ALA A 213 4.78 0.95 -13.60
C ALA A 213 3.37 0.38 -13.37
N PHE A 214 3.27 -0.94 -13.15
CA PHE A 214 2.00 -1.59 -12.84
C PHE A 214 1.34 -0.97 -11.60
N VAL A 215 2.08 -0.88 -10.49
CA VAL A 215 1.57 -0.38 -9.20
C VAL A 215 1.19 1.09 -9.31
N VAL A 216 1.95 1.93 -10.02
CA VAL A 216 1.57 3.35 -10.26
C VAL A 216 0.21 3.46 -10.96
N VAL A 217 0.04 2.75 -12.08
CA VAL A 217 -1.21 2.80 -12.84
C VAL A 217 -2.37 2.20 -12.02
N PHE A 218 -2.13 1.08 -11.34
CA PHE A 218 -3.15 0.40 -10.54
C PHE A 218 -3.57 1.24 -9.32
N THR A 219 -2.61 1.88 -8.64
CA THR A 219 -2.90 2.71 -7.47
C THR A 219 -3.60 4.01 -7.83
N PHE A 220 -3.46 4.50 -9.07
CA PHE A 220 -4.35 5.55 -9.58
C PHE A 220 -5.82 5.09 -9.62
N ALA A 221 -6.09 3.87 -10.07
CA ALA A 221 -7.44 3.31 -10.03
C ALA A 221 -7.97 3.17 -8.59
N ILE A 222 -7.14 2.70 -7.64
CA ILE A 222 -7.49 2.69 -6.21
C ILE A 222 -7.80 4.10 -5.69
N ALA A 223 -6.99 5.08 -6.07
CA ALA A 223 -7.10 6.46 -5.60
C ALA A 223 -8.41 7.11 -6.03
N ILE A 224 -8.87 6.89 -7.27
CA ILE A 224 -10.15 7.43 -7.74
C ILE A 224 -11.34 6.59 -7.25
N PHE A 225 -11.19 5.27 -7.14
CA PHE A 225 -12.29 4.39 -6.76
C PHE A 225 -12.62 4.45 -5.28
N LYS A 226 -11.65 4.78 -4.41
CA LYS A 226 -11.89 4.94 -2.96
C LYS A 226 -12.97 5.98 -2.66
N ASP A 227 -13.14 6.96 -3.55
CA ASP A 227 -14.08 8.07 -3.39
C ASP A 227 -15.51 7.69 -3.82
N VAL A 228 -15.69 6.54 -4.50
CA VAL A 228 -17.01 6.02 -4.91
C VAL A 228 -17.92 5.69 -3.71
N PRO A 229 -17.49 4.89 -2.72
CA PRO A 229 -18.31 4.64 -1.52
C PRO A 229 -18.40 5.86 -0.57
N ASP A 230 -17.56 6.88 -0.77
CA ASP A 230 -17.39 8.03 0.13
C ASP A 230 -18.09 9.32 -0.36
N MET A 231 -18.86 9.25 -1.46
CA MET A 231 -19.46 10.42 -2.12
C MET A 231 -20.27 11.34 -1.19
N GLU A 232 -21.03 10.78 -0.26
CA GLU A 232 -21.98 11.54 0.57
C GLU A 232 -21.24 12.45 1.57
N GLY A 233 -20.30 11.89 2.34
CA GLY A 233 -19.48 12.67 3.25
C GLY A 233 -18.59 13.68 2.52
N ASP A 234 -18.07 13.32 1.34
CA ASP A 234 -17.24 14.24 0.56
C ASP A 234 -18.04 15.44 0.06
N ARG A 235 -19.29 15.24 -0.35
CA ARG A 235 -20.20 16.32 -0.76
C ARG A 235 -20.51 17.27 0.40
N GLN A 236 -20.85 16.73 1.58
CA GLN A 236 -21.24 17.55 2.74
C GLN A 236 -20.08 18.40 3.28
N TYR A 237 -18.84 17.91 3.16
CA TYR A 237 -17.64 18.59 3.66
C TYR A 237 -16.83 19.30 2.58
N ASN A 238 -17.41 19.54 1.40
CA ASN A 238 -16.78 20.25 0.27
C ASN A 238 -15.42 19.67 -0.15
N ILE A 239 -15.28 18.33 -0.11
CA ILE A 239 -14.11 17.63 -0.64
C ILE A 239 -14.36 17.37 -2.13
N SER A 240 -13.63 18.04 -3.00
CA SER A 240 -13.77 17.84 -4.45
C SER A 240 -13.10 16.52 -4.87
N THR A 241 -13.88 15.53 -5.28
CA THR A 241 -13.39 14.25 -5.84
C THR A 241 -13.70 14.10 -7.33
N PHE A 242 -12.99 13.20 -8.02
CA PHE A 242 -13.34 12.86 -9.41
C PHE A 242 -14.74 12.26 -9.50
N THR A 243 -15.16 11.51 -8.48
CA THR A 243 -16.49 10.91 -8.41
C THR A 243 -17.59 11.96 -8.37
N LEU A 244 -17.42 13.03 -7.59
CA LEU A 244 -18.37 14.14 -7.56
C LEU A 244 -18.40 14.95 -8.86
N LYS A 245 -17.24 15.09 -9.54
CA LYS A 245 -17.14 15.86 -10.80
C LYS A 245 -17.62 15.12 -12.04
N LEU A 246 -17.30 13.83 -12.16
CA LEU A 246 -17.57 13.02 -13.35
C LEU A 246 -18.79 12.12 -13.18
N GLY A 247 -19.20 11.86 -11.94
CA GLY A 247 -20.24 10.91 -11.60
C GLY A 247 -19.69 9.50 -11.35
N GLN A 248 -20.35 8.80 -10.44
CA GLN A 248 -20.00 7.45 -9.96
C GLN A 248 -19.78 6.44 -11.09
N LYS A 249 -20.73 6.38 -12.05
CA LYS A 249 -20.67 5.43 -13.17
C LYS A 249 -19.45 5.65 -14.06
N LYS A 250 -19.09 6.90 -14.35
CA LYS A 250 -17.90 7.20 -15.16
C LYS A 250 -16.63 6.80 -14.43
N VAL A 251 -16.50 7.16 -13.15
CA VAL A 251 -15.32 6.79 -12.34
C VAL A 251 -15.17 5.28 -12.18
N PHE A 252 -16.28 4.55 -12.03
CA PHE A 252 -16.27 3.09 -12.01
C PHE A 252 -15.61 2.51 -13.27
N TYR A 253 -16.09 2.90 -14.46
CA TYR A 253 -15.52 2.39 -15.71
C TYR A 253 -14.09 2.88 -15.94
N ILE A 254 -13.76 4.13 -15.59
CA ILE A 254 -12.38 4.63 -15.67
C ILE A 254 -11.46 3.75 -14.82
N ALA A 255 -11.84 3.44 -13.57
CA ALA A 255 -11.05 2.56 -12.71
C ALA A 255 -10.88 1.16 -13.32
N CYS A 256 -11.94 0.55 -13.84
CA CYS A 256 -11.87 -0.75 -14.52
C CYS A 256 -10.94 -0.72 -15.75
N TRP A 257 -10.99 0.33 -16.56
CA TRP A 257 -10.12 0.48 -17.74
C TRP A 257 -8.68 0.77 -17.37
N VAL A 258 -8.41 1.56 -16.33
CA VAL A 258 -7.06 1.78 -15.80
C VAL A 258 -6.47 0.47 -15.28
N ILE A 259 -7.22 -0.32 -14.51
CA ILE A 259 -6.77 -1.64 -14.05
C ILE A 259 -6.55 -2.58 -15.26
N THR A 260 -7.42 -2.53 -16.26
CA THR A 260 -7.24 -3.28 -17.52
C THR A 260 -5.93 -2.89 -18.19
N ALA A 261 -5.61 -1.60 -18.27
CA ALA A 261 -4.35 -1.12 -18.84
C ALA A 261 -3.12 -1.63 -18.06
N SER A 262 -3.19 -1.69 -16.73
CA SER A 262 -2.14 -2.32 -15.90
C SER A 262 -1.92 -3.79 -16.28
N TYR A 263 -3.00 -4.59 -16.33
CA TYR A 263 -2.91 -6.01 -16.68
C TYR A 263 -2.42 -6.24 -18.11
N VAL A 264 -2.99 -5.51 -19.08
CA VAL A 264 -2.56 -5.59 -20.49
C VAL A 264 -1.10 -5.19 -20.64
N GLY A 265 -0.67 -4.12 -19.95
CA GLY A 265 0.74 -3.70 -19.95
C GLY A 265 1.69 -4.80 -19.50
N MET A 266 1.33 -5.53 -18.43
CA MET A 266 2.16 -6.64 -17.94
C MET A 266 2.11 -7.87 -18.85
N ILE A 267 0.96 -8.17 -19.45
CA ILE A 267 0.83 -9.23 -20.47
C ILE A 267 1.72 -8.93 -21.67
N LEU A 268 1.72 -7.69 -22.16
CA LEU A 268 2.58 -7.25 -23.26
C LEU A 268 4.07 -7.31 -22.88
N ALA A 269 4.44 -6.92 -21.66
CA ALA A 269 5.79 -7.09 -21.15
C ALA A 269 6.21 -8.58 -21.12
N GLY A 270 5.29 -9.46 -20.75
CA GLY A 270 5.48 -10.91 -20.83
C GLY A 270 5.77 -11.40 -22.26
N PHE A 271 4.97 -10.98 -23.24
CA PHE A 271 5.20 -11.31 -24.66
C PHE A 271 6.50 -10.72 -25.20
N ALA A 272 6.89 -9.54 -24.72
CA ALA A 272 8.17 -8.90 -25.02
C ALA A 272 9.37 -9.56 -24.30
N ARG A 273 9.15 -10.67 -23.57
CA ARG A 273 10.16 -11.42 -22.81
C ARG A 273 10.85 -10.56 -21.75
N LEU A 274 10.07 -10.05 -20.81
CA LEU A 274 10.58 -9.32 -19.64
C LEU A 274 11.71 -10.13 -18.97
N PRO A 275 12.93 -9.57 -18.85
CA PRO A 275 14.05 -10.25 -18.22
C PRO A 275 13.83 -10.47 -16.72
N GLY A 276 14.37 -11.57 -16.19
CA GLY A 276 14.31 -11.90 -14.75
C GLY A 276 12.94 -12.39 -14.28
N VAL A 277 12.03 -12.72 -15.21
CA VAL A 277 10.65 -13.15 -14.90
C VAL A 277 10.25 -14.36 -15.73
N ASN A 278 9.49 -15.28 -15.13
CA ASN A 278 8.82 -16.36 -15.84
C ASN A 278 7.64 -15.82 -16.67
N ASN A 279 7.90 -15.54 -17.94
CA ASN A 279 6.94 -14.90 -18.85
C ASN A 279 5.63 -15.70 -19.07
N PRO A 280 5.64 -17.03 -19.28
CA PRO A 280 4.39 -17.80 -19.37
C PRO A 280 3.52 -17.73 -18.11
N PHE A 281 4.14 -17.78 -16.93
CA PHE A 281 3.43 -17.64 -15.66
C PHE A 281 2.84 -16.23 -15.51
N LEU A 282 3.62 -15.19 -15.85
CA LEU A 282 3.18 -13.80 -15.81
C LEU A 282 1.96 -13.58 -16.72
N ILE A 283 2.03 -14.01 -17.98
CA ILE A 283 0.94 -13.86 -18.97
C ILE A 283 -0.33 -14.58 -18.50
N SER A 284 -0.21 -15.86 -18.14
CA SER A 284 -1.38 -16.68 -17.77
C SER A 284 -2.09 -16.15 -16.52
N THR A 285 -1.34 -15.77 -15.49
CA THR A 285 -1.91 -15.20 -14.25
C THR A 285 -2.58 -13.85 -14.49
N HIS A 286 -1.98 -12.97 -15.29
CA HIS A 286 -2.54 -11.64 -15.57
C HIS A 286 -3.78 -11.72 -16.47
N LEU A 287 -3.82 -12.64 -17.43
CA LEU A 287 -5.03 -12.93 -18.22
C LEU A 287 -6.17 -13.43 -17.33
N ALA A 288 -5.88 -14.35 -16.40
CA ALA A 288 -6.87 -14.87 -15.47
C ALA A 288 -7.44 -13.76 -14.57
N LEU A 289 -6.58 -12.92 -13.98
CA LEU A 289 -7.03 -11.80 -13.13
C LEU A 289 -7.81 -10.74 -13.91
N LEU A 290 -7.41 -10.45 -15.15
CA LEU A 290 -8.15 -9.56 -16.03
C LEU A 290 -9.56 -10.11 -16.34
N GLY A 291 -9.69 -11.41 -16.61
CA GLY A 291 -10.98 -12.07 -16.77
C GLY A 291 -11.83 -11.95 -15.50
N ILE A 292 -11.25 -12.24 -14.33
CA ILE A 292 -11.94 -12.14 -13.04
C ILE A 292 -12.41 -10.71 -12.74
N LEU A 293 -11.61 -9.69 -13.07
CA LEU A 293 -11.99 -8.27 -12.94
C LEU A 293 -13.29 -7.99 -13.69
N TRP A 294 -13.35 -8.33 -14.98
CA TRP A 294 -14.52 -8.03 -15.80
C TRP A 294 -15.74 -8.85 -15.39
N LEU A 295 -15.57 -10.14 -15.09
CA LEU A 295 -16.65 -10.98 -14.55
C LEU A 295 -17.26 -10.40 -13.27
N ARG A 296 -16.42 -9.90 -12.35
CA ARG A 296 -16.90 -9.23 -11.14
C ARG A 296 -17.53 -7.87 -11.42
N SER A 297 -17.00 -7.10 -12.38
CA SER A 297 -17.51 -5.77 -12.71
C SER A 297 -18.96 -5.78 -13.18
N PHE A 298 -19.39 -6.84 -13.87
CA PHE A 298 -20.78 -6.98 -14.34
C PHE A 298 -21.80 -7.25 -13.21
N GLN A 299 -21.33 -7.60 -12.01
CA GLN A 299 -22.17 -7.90 -10.85
C GLN A 299 -22.34 -6.69 -9.93
N VAL A 300 -21.72 -5.55 -10.24
CA VAL A 300 -21.70 -4.37 -9.37
C VAL A 300 -22.95 -3.54 -9.58
N ASP A 301 -23.70 -3.35 -8.50
CA ASP A 301 -24.77 -2.35 -8.44
C ASP A 301 -24.19 -1.04 -7.89
N LEU A 302 -24.15 -0.01 -8.73
CA LEU A 302 -23.64 1.31 -8.34
C LEU A 302 -24.63 2.07 -7.43
N GLY A 303 -25.91 1.72 -7.45
CA GLY A 303 -26.91 2.30 -6.55
C GLY A 303 -26.75 1.85 -5.10
N ASP A 304 -26.10 0.70 -4.87
CA ASP A 304 -25.86 0.17 -3.54
C ASP A 304 -24.45 0.48 -3.01
N LYS A 305 -24.39 1.24 -1.91
CA LYS A 305 -23.13 1.56 -1.21
C LYS A 305 -22.41 0.30 -0.72
N VAL A 306 -23.11 -0.75 -0.32
CA VAL A 306 -22.49 -2.00 0.12
C VAL A 306 -21.81 -2.71 -1.04
N SER A 307 -22.50 -2.84 -2.18
CA SER A 307 -21.96 -3.39 -3.43
C SER A 307 -20.68 -2.67 -3.89
N THR A 308 -20.69 -1.33 -3.92
CA THR A 308 -19.51 -0.54 -4.30
C THR A 308 -18.33 -0.69 -3.32
N SER A 309 -18.61 -0.78 -2.02
CA SER A 309 -17.60 -1.04 -0.99
C SER A 309 -16.99 -2.43 -1.12
N HIS A 310 -17.80 -3.45 -1.41
CA HIS A 310 -17.33 -4.81 -1.70
C HIS A 310 -16.44 -4.85 -2.96
N PHE A 311 -16.82 -4.13 -4.02
CA PHE A 311 -15.99 -4.04 -5.22
C PHE A 311 -14.68 -3.30 -4.94
N TYR A 312 -14.69 -2.25 -4.13
CA TYR A 312 -13.46 -1.57 -3.68
C TYR A 312 -12.54 -2.54 -2.92
N GLN A 313 -13.08 -3.36 -2.00
CA GLN A 313 -12.29 -4.40 -1.33
C GLN A 313 -11.79 -5.48 -2.30
N PHE A 314 -12.54 -5.79 -3.36
CA PHE A 314 -12.10 -6.69 -4.40
C PHE A 314 -10.92 -6.12 -5.22
N ILE A 315 -10.93 -4.83 -5.56
CA ILE A 315 -9.77 -4.16 -6.18
C ILE A 315 -8.52 -4.30 -5.31
N TRP A 316 -8.65 -4.17 -3.97
CA TRP A 316 -7.53 -4.42 -3.06
C TRP A 316 -7.04 -5.87 -3.10
N LYS A 317 -7.92 -6.85 -3.24
CA LYS A 317 -7.50 -8.27 -3.39
C LYS A 317 -6.71 -8.49 -4.68
N LEU A 318 -7.13 -7.87 -5.79
CA LEU A 318 -6.35 -7.89 -7.04
C LEU A 318 -4.96 -7.27 -6.85
N PHE A 319 -4.89 -6.16 -6.13
CA PHE A 319 -3.62 -5.51 -5.77
C PHE A 319 -2.73 -6.40 -4.87
N PHE A 320 -3.31 -7.14 -3.94
CA PHE A 320 -2.57 -8.11 -3.11
C PHE A 320 -2.01 -9.27 -3.94
N LEU A 321 -2.80 -9.76 -4.89
CA LEU A 321 -2.38 -10.84 -5.77
C LEU A 321 -1.19 -10.43 -6.64
N GLU A 322 -1.09 -9.17 -7.06
CA GLU A 322 0.10 -8.67 -7.76
C GLU A 322 1.37 -8.86 -6.93
N TYR A 323 1.36 -8.40 -5.67
CA TYR A 323 2.51 -8.55 -4.76
C TYR A 323 2.76 -10.00 -4.30
N LEU A 324 1.91 -10.95 -4.65
CA LEU A 324 2.16 -12.38 -4.45
C LEU A 324 2.69 -13.04 -5.73
N LEU A 325 2.05 -12.79 -6.86
CA LEU A 325 2.31 -13.48 -8.12
C LEU A 325 3.55 -12.94 -8.81
N PHE A 326 3.78 -11.63 -8.79
CA PHE A 326 4.96 -11.03 -9.44
C PHE A 326 6.29 -11.51 -8.84
N PRO A 327 6.52 -11.48 -7.51
CA PRO A 327 7.76 -12.04 -6.94
C PRO A 327 7.89 -13.55 -7.16
N ILE A 328 6.78 -14.31 -7.18
CA ILE A 328 6.83 -15.73 -7.58
C ILE A 328 7.37 -15.85 -8.99
N ALA A 329 6.84 -15.06 -9.94
CA ALA A 329 7.28 -15.05 -11.32
C ALA A 329 8.79 -14.75 -11.46
N CYS A 330 9.35 -13.87 -10.62
CA CYS A 330 10.80 -13.64 -10.56
C CYS A 330 11.56 -14.86 -10.01
N LEU A 331 11.09 -15.47 -8.92
CA LEU A 331 11.76 -16.61 -8.27
C LEU A 331 11.78 -17.88 -9.14
N ILE A 332 10.75 -18.09 -9.96
CA ILE A 332 10.65 -19.24 -10.88
C ILE A 332 11.12 -18.88 -12.31
N ALA A 333 11.80 -17.76 -12.49
CA ALA A 333 12.38 -17.40 -13.77
C ALA A 333 13.43 -18.45 -14.18
N PRO A 334 13.44 -18.89 -15.45
CA PRO A 334 14.48 -19.79 -15.93
C PRO A 334 15.85 -19.10 -15.79
N ILE A 335 16.84 -19.84 -15.29
CA ILE A 335 18.24 -19.38 -15.25
C ILE A 335 18.64 -19.11 -16.70
N ALA A 336 19.17 -17.92 -16.97
CA ALA A 336 19.76 -17.62 -18.27
C ALA A 336 20.96 -18.57 -18.46
N LEU A 337 20.77 -19.58 -19.32
CA LEU A 337 21.82 -20.52 -19.74
C LEU A 337 22.83 -19.85 -20.68
#